data_AF-A0A7V6KS82-F1
#
_entry.id   AF-A0A7V6KS82-F1
#
_cell.length_a   1.000
_cell.length_b   1.000
_cell.length_c   1.000
_cell.angle_alpha   90.00
_cell.angle_beta   90.00
_cell.angle_gamma   90.00
#
_symmetry.space_group_name_H-M   'P 1'
#
loop_
_entity.id
_entity.type
_entity.pdbx_description
1 polymer ?
#
loop_
_entity_poly.entity_id
_entity_poly.type
_entity_poly.pdbx_seq_one_letter_code
_entity_poly.pdbx_strand_id
1 'polypeptide(L)'
;MIIIIILFFGLALIAFQYGQVSTIRTMSTYFSPPEQPLPPNIDELLKKDYGRSKYFDSHGDIKISLEKMINEKYFIEYSWVTGNESYLGLGLIIENIKRDKLIKENFKSIWIEDNLGNKYMPLPYQSIIDFPKDYPLGWKQLFYGKFSPLNEKAKSITIYFNYNDHMFIIKDVEI
;
A
#
# COMPACT_ATOMS: atom_id res chain seq x y z
N MET A 1 -9.52 -15.98 61.97
CA MET A 1 -8.72 -16.45 60.81
C MET A 1 -9.23 -15.88 59.49
N ILE A 2 -10.52 -15.99 59.17
CA ILE A 2 -11.13 -15.45 57.92
C ILE A 2 -10.90 -13.94 57.73
N ILE A 3 -11.04 -13.14 58.80
CA ILE A 3 -10.87 -11.68 58.75
C ILE A 3 -9.43 -11.28 58.37
N ILE A 4 -8.43 -12.03 58.83
CA ILE A 4 -7.01 -11.74 58.55
C ILE A 4 -6.68 -12.04 57.09
N ILE A 5 -7.28 -13.09 56.52
CA ILE A 5 -7.10 -13.45 55.11
C ILE A 5 -7.71 -12.39 54.18
N ILE A 6 -8.88 -11.86 54.53
CA ILE A 6 -9.53 -10.79 53.76
C ILE A 6 -8.67 -9.52 53.77
N LEU A 7 -8.11 -9.17 54.93
CA LEU A 7 -7.23 -8.00 55.07
C LEU A 7 -5.94 -8.16 54.26
N PHE A 8 -5.38 -9.36 54.23
CA PHE A 8 -4.18 -9.66 53.44
C PHE A 8 -4.45 -9.58 51.93
N PHE A 9 -5.59 -10.11 51.46
CA PHE A 9 -6.00 -9.98 50.05
C PHE A 9 -6.31 -8.54 49.65
N GLY A 10 -6.91 -7.75 50.54
CA GLY A 10 -7.15 -6.32 50.31
C GLY A 10 -5.86 -5.54 50.12
N LEU A 11 -4.85 -5.77 50.99
CA LEU A 11 -3.54 -5.13 50.88
C LEU A 11 -2.79 -5.56 49.62
N ALA A 12 -2.87 -6.83 49.23
CA ALA A 12 -2.24 -7.33 48.01
C ALA A 12 -2.85 -6.72 46.74
N LEU A 13 -4.18 -6.54 46.69
CA LEU A 13 -4.87 -5.90 45.56
C LEU A 13 -4.49 -4.42 45.42
N ILE A 14 -4.40 -3.69 46.53
CA ILE A 14 -4.00 -2.28 46.53
C ILE A 14 -2.55 -2.15 46.06
N ALA A 15 -1.63 -2.97 46.58
CA ALA A 15 -0.24 -2.97 46.14
C ALA A 15 -0.09 -3.30 44.64
N PHE A 16 -0.90 -4.24 44.12
CA PHE A 16 -0.91 -4.61 42.70
C PHE A 16 -1.41 -3.47 41.82
N GLN A 17 -2.49 -2.77 42.20
CA GLN A 17 -2.98 -1.60 41.47
C GLN A 17 -1.96 -0.45 41.45
N TYR A 18 -1.33 -0.13 42.58
CA TYR A 18 -0.31 0.93 42.63
C TYR A 18 0.94 0.58 41.82
N GLY A 19 1.35 -0.70 41.79
CA GLY A 19 2.45 -1.18 40.96
C GLY A 19 2.16 -1.07 39.45
N GLN A 20 0.93 -1.35 39.01
CA GLN A 20 0.59 -1.20 37.59
C GLN A 20 0.49 0.26 37.15
N VAL A 21 -0.07 1.15 37.98
CA VAL A 21 -0.20 2.58 37.63
C VAL A 21 1.16 3.25 37.52
N SER A 22 2.13 2.91 38.39
CA SER A 22 3.49 3.43 38.27
C SER A 22 4.19 2.93 37.01
N THR A 23 4.03 1.65 36.66
CA THR A 23 4.65 1.06 35.46
C THR A 23 4.06 1.63 34.16
N ILE A 24 2.74 1.81 34.09
CA ILE A 24 2.04 2.42 32.94
C ILE A 24 2.44 3.89 32.77
N ARG A 25 2.49 4.64 33.88
CA ARG A 25 2.89 6.06 33.85
C ARG A 25 4.34 6.21 33.41
N THR A 26 5.23 5.33 33.87
CA THR A 26 6.63 5.30 33.46
C THR A 26 6.77 4.95 31.98
N MET A 27 6.04 3.96 31.47
CA MET A 27 6.04 3.65 30.02
C MET A 27 5.52 4.80 29.16
N SER A 28 4.49 5.53 29.59
CA SER A 28 3.97 6.68 28.82
C SER A 28 4.98 7.83 28.67
N THR A 29 5.87 8.01 29.65
CA THR A 29 6.89 9.06 29.64
C THR A 29 8.15 8.70 28.85
N TYR A 30 8.49 7.42 28.71
CA TYR A 30 9.68 6.98 27.96
C TYR A 30 9.44 6.74 26.47
N PHE A 31 8.18 6.58 26.04
CA PHE A 31 7.82 6.28 24.65
C PHE A 31 7.12 7.41 23.91
N SER A 32 7.01 8.61 24.51
CA SER A 32 6.67 9.79 23.72
C SER A 32 7.92 10.17 22.91
N PRO A 33 7.94 10.00 21.58
CA PRO A 33 9.09 10.44 20.79
C PRO A 33 9.31 11.93 21.10
N PRO A 34 10.56 12.37 21.31
CA PRO A 34 10.82 13.80 21.49
C PRO A 34 10.18 14.54 20.33
N GLU A 35 9.49 15.64 20.62
CA GLU A 35 8.94 16.54 19.59
C GLU A 35 10.10 16.92 18.66
N GLN A 36 10.21 16.20 17.54
CA GLN A 36 11.22 16.52 16.54
C GLN A 36 10.84 17.90 16.02
N PRO A 37 11.73 18.90 16.14
CA PRO A 37 11.41 20.23 15.63
C PRO A 37 11.09 20.09 14.15
N LEU A 38 9.91 20.58 13.77
CA LEU A 38 9.48 20.56 12.38
C LEU A 38 10.54 21.27 11.53
N PRO A 39 10.87 20.76 10.34
CA PRO A 39 11.88 21.37 9.49
C PRO A 39 11.46 22.82 9.16
N PRO A 40 12.42 23.76 9.05
CA PRO A 40 12.14 25.19 8.87
C PRO A 40 11.37 25.54 7.58
N ASN A 41 11.27 24.59 6.64
CA ASN A 41 10.52 24.71 5.39
C ASN A 41 9.20 23.93 5.39
N ILE A 42 8.61 23.64 6.57
CA ILE A 42 7.39 22.84 6.68
C ILE A 42 6.24 23.38 5.83
N ASP A 43 6.07 24.70 5.71
CA ASP A 43 4.98 25.30 4.91
C ASP A 43 5.18 25.09 3.40
N GLU A 44 6.42 25.03 2.91
CA GLU A 44 6.71 24.64 1.52
C GLU A 44 6.55 23.13 1.31
N LEU A 45 6.93 22.34 2.31
CA LEU A 45 6.74 20.89 2.27
C LEU A 45 5.24 20.55 2.28
N LEU A 46 4.42 21.22 3.08
CA LEU A 46 2.98 20.99 3.12
C LEU A 46 2.25 21.46 1.85
N LYS A 47 2.84 22.42 1.10
CA LYS A 47 2.31 22.90 -0.18
C LYS A 47 2.57 21.94 -1.35
N LYS A 48 3.57 21.08 -1.26
CA LYS A 48 3.78 20.03 -2.27
C LYS A 48 2.74 18.93 -2.04
N ASP A 49 2.13 18.45 -3.11
CA ASP A 49 1.29 17.25 -3.10
C ASP A 49 2.12 15.98 -2.83
N TYR A 50 2.69 15.86 -1.63
CA TYR A 50 3.37 14.65 -1.20
C TYR A 50 2.35 13.51 -1.07
N GLY A 51 2.71 12.33 -1.60
CA GLY A 51 1.86 11.14 -1.52
C GLY A 51 0.75 11.03 -2.58
N ARG A 52 0.69 11.95 -3.55
CA ARG A 52 -0.18 11.81 -4.73
C ARG A 52 0.64 11.39 -5.94
N SER A 53 0.25 10.29 -6.58
CA SER A 53 0.86 9.88 -7.84
C SER A 53 0.55 10.89 -8.94
N LYS A 54 1.54 11.21 -9.79
CA LYS A 54 1.32 11.96 -11.04
C LYS A 54 0.53 11.16 -12.07
N TYR A 55 0.49 9.83 -11.92
CA TYR A 55 -0.18 8.90 -12.81
C TYR A 55 -1.39 8.30 -12.11
N PHE A 56 -2.57 8.85 -12.41
CA PHE A 56 -3.82 8.36 -11.84
C PHE A 56 -4.97 8.57 -12.81
N ASP A 57 -6.04 7.84 -12.55
CA ASP A 57 -7.35 8.08 -13.12
C ASP A 57 -8.42 7.96 -12.02
N SER A 58 -9.55 8.63 -12.19
CA SER A 58 -10.63 8.66 -11.20
C SER A 58 -12.00 8.68 -11.86
N HIS A 59 -12.91 7.89 -11.32
CA HIS A 59 -14.28 7.80 -11.79
C HIS A 59 -15.22 7.62 -10.60
N GLY A 60 -16.17 8.54 -10.45
CA GLY A 60 -17.03 8.60 -9.28
C GLY A 60 -16.20 8.71 -8.00
N ASP A 61 -16.44 7.79 -7.07
CA ASP A 61 -15.75 7.76 -5.77
C ASP A 61 -14.48 6.91 -5.78
N ILE A 62 -14.11 6.31 -6.91
CA ILE A 62 -12.94 5.43 -7.02
C ILE A 62 -11.80 6.16 -7.74
N LYS A 63 -10.61 6.07 -7.17
CA LYS A 63 -9.36 6.54 -7.75
C LYS A 63 -8.38 5.39 -7.87
N ILE A 64 -7.72 5.28 -9.02
CA ILE A 64 -6.63 4.33 -9.26
C ILE A 64 -5.37 5.12 -9.55
N SER A 65 -4.32 4.85 -8.78
CA SER A 65 -3.04 5.57 -8.86
C SER A 65 -1.89 4.60 -9.03
N LEU A 66 -0.94 4.91 -9.89
CA LEU A 66 0.32 4.17 -9.97
C LEU A 66 1.15 4.45 -8.72
N GLU A 67 1.47 3.40 -7.97
CA GLU A 67 2.29 3.49 -6.77
C GLU A 67 3.76 3.22 -7.09
N LYS A 68 4.01 2.11 -7.79
CA LYS A 68 5.37 1.69 -8.13
C LYS A 68 5.39 1.00 -9.49
N MET A 69 6.46 1.25 -10.22
CA MET A 69 6.81 0.50 -11.41
C MET A 69 8.23 -0.05 -11.25
N ILE A 70 8.44 -1.30 -11.62
CA ILE A 70 9.73 -1.98 -11.56
C ILE A 70 10.03 -2.48 -12.97
N ASN A 71 11.08 -1.94 -13.57
CA ASN A 71 11.60 -2.37 -14.86
C ASN A 71 13.08 -2.73 -14.67
N GLU A 72 13.34 -3.91 -14.11
CA GLU A 72 14.70 -4.31 -13.72
C GLU A 72 15.14 -5.56 -14.46
N LYS A 73 16.38 -5.53 -14.98
CA LYS A 73 16.97 -6.69 -15.66
C LYS A 73 17.62 -7.66 -14.69
N TYR A 74 16.99 -8.81 -14.46
CA TYR A 74 17.54 -9.87 -13.62
C TYR A 74 18.12 -11.00 -14.47
N PHE A 75 19.34 -11.41 -14.17
CA PHE A 75 19.91 -12.66 -14.66
C PHE A 75 19.34 -13.80 -13.80
N ILE A 76 18.40 -14.57 -14.34
CA ILE A 76 17.81 -15.72 -13.64
C ILE A 76 18.39 -16.99 -14.27
N GLU A 77 19.35 -17.59 -13.58
CA GLU A 77 20.12 -18.76 -14.04
C GLU A 77 19.26 -20.03 -14.28
N TYR A 78 18.00 -20.05 -13.82
CA TYR A 78 17.10 -21.22 -13.89
C TYR A 78 15.69 -20.93 -14.45
N SER A 79 15.45 -19.84 -15.20
CA SER A 79 14.14 -19.64 -15.84
C SER A 79 14.06 -20.39 -17.18
N TRP A 80 13.53 -21.61 -17.14
CA TRP A 80 13.29 -22.43 -18.34
C TRP A 80 12.17 -21.87 -19.25
N VAL A 81 11.39 -20.89 -18.77
CA VAL A 81 10.19 -20.39 -19.48
C VAL A 81 10.44 -19.07 -20.20
N THR A 82 11.28 -18.19 -19.65
CA THR A 82 11.47 -16.83 -20.21
C THR A 82 12.90 -16.56 -20.66
N GLY A 83 13.84 -17.50 -20.48
CA GLY A 83 15.26 -17.18 -20.64
C GLY A 83 15.64 -15.97 -19.78
N ASN A 84 16.73 -15.29 -20.10
CA ASN A 84 17.28 -14.15 -19.33
C ASN A 84 16.42 -12.87 -19.37
N GLU A 85 15.10 -12.97 -19.47
CA GLU A 85 14.20 -11.84 -19.67
C GLU A 85 13.56 -11.32 -18.38
N SER A 86 13.41 -9.99 -18.39
CA SER A 86 13.21 -9.12 -17.25
C SER A 86 11.76 -8.65 -17.21
N TYR A 87 11.02 -8.94 -16.14
CA TYR A 87 9.59 -8.63 -16.08
C TYR A 87 9.34 -7.14 -15.78
N LEU A 88 8.20 -6.62 -16.25
CA LEU A 88 7.67 -5.35 -15.77
C LEU A 88 6.75 -5.61 -14.56
N GLY A 89 7.09 -5.06 -13.40
CA GLY A 89 6.24 -5.08 -12.21
C GLY A 89 5.44 -3.79 -12.07
N LEU A 90 4.13 -3.90 -11.81
CA LEU A 90 3.26 -2.75 -11.54
C LEU A 90 2.56 -2.89 -10.19
N GLY A 91 2.64 -1.84 -9.39
CA GLY A 91 1.89 -1.61 -8.16
C GLY A 91 0.88 -0.48 -8.35
N LEU A 92 -0.42 -0.76 -8.18
CA LEU A 92 -1.48 0.25 -8.27
C LEU A 92 -2.23 0.35 -6.95
N ILE A 93 -2.43 1.57 -6.48
CA ILE A 93 -3.31 1.88 -5.35
C ILE A 93 -4.73 2.11 -5.88
N ILE A 94 -5.69 1.41 -5.30
CA ILE A 94 -7.13 1.61 -5.51
C ILE A 94 -7.68 2.23 -4.23
N GLU A 95 -8.30 3.39 -4.34
CA GLU A 95 -8.85 4.15 -3.20
C GLU A 95 -10.31 4.52 -3.45
N ASN A 96 -11.15 4.31 -2.44
CA ASN A 96 -12.43 5.00 -2.36
C ASN A 96 -12.25 6.34 -1.66
N ILE A 97 -12.48 7.44 -2.36
CA ILE A 97 -12.27 8.82 -1.87
C ILE A 97 -13.23 9.16 -0.71
N LYS A 98 -14.44 8.58 -0.70
CA LYS A 98 -15.41 8.71 0.40
C LYS A 98 -15.14 7.77 1.57
N ARG A 99 -14.11 6.93 1.46
CA ARG A 99 -13.71 5.92 2.45
C ARG A 99 -14.73 4.80 2.64
N ASP A 100 -15.55 4.52 1.63
CA ASP A 100 -16.38 3.32 1.64
C ASP A 100 -15.55 2.06 1.41
N LYS A 101 -16.03 0.94 1.93
CA LYS A 101 -15.35 -0.35 1.81
C LYS A 101 -15.27 -0.80 0.34
N LEU A 102 -14.06 -1.14 -0.09
CA LEU A 102 -13.77 -1.75 -1.38
C LEU A 102 -13.98 -3.27 -1.32
N ILE A 103 -14.34 -3.85 -2.47
CA ILE A 103 -14.54 -5.29 -2.66
C ILE A 103 -13.50 -5.75 -3.70
N LYS A 104 -12.76 -6.82 -3.41
CA LYS A 104 -11.63 -7.25 -4.25
C LYS A 104 -12.12 -7.83 -5.57
N GLU A 105 -13.25 -8.52 -5.52
CA GLU A 105 -13.92 -9.19 -6.63
C GLU A 105 -14.41 -8.22 -7.71
N ASN A 106 -14.44 -6.92 -7.41
CA ASN A 106 -14.77 -5.87 -8.37
C ASN A 106 -13.69 -5.67 -9.43
N PHE A 107 -12.46 -6.12 -9.17
CA PHE A 107 -11.41 -6.16 -10.16
C PHE A 107 -11.70 -7.26 -11.19
N LYS A 108 -11.65 -6.90 -12.46
CA LYS A 108 -11.98 -7.80 -13.57
C LYS A 108 -10.75 -8.15 -14.40
N SER A 109 -9.98 -7.15 -14.81
CA SER A 109 -8.84 -7.34 -15.70
C SER A 109 -7.90 -6.14 -15.68
N ILE A 110 -6.66 -6.38 -16.06
CA ILE A 110 -5.67 -5.34 -16.35
C ILE A 110 -4.93 -5.72 -17.63
N TRP A 111 -4.50 -4.73 -18.40
CA TRP A 111 -3.46 -4.90 -19.40
C TRP A 111 -2.70 -3.58 -19.57
N ILE A 112 -1.56 -3.66 -20.25
CA ILE A 112 -0.78 -2.49 -20.63
C ILE A 112 -0.60 -2.46 -22.13
N GLU A 113 -0.45 -1.26 -22.66
CA GLU A 113 -0.13 -1.00 -24.07
C GLU A 113 1.05 -0.05 -24.11
N ASP A 114 2.10 -0.40 -24.86
CA ASP A 114 3.22 0.53 -25.06
C ASP A 114 2.89 1.60 -26.12
N ASN A 115 3.72 2.64 -26.20
CA ASN A 115 3.59 3.69 -27.20
C ASN A 115 3.83 3.22 -28.66
N LEU A 116 4.17 1.94 -28.87
CA LEU A 116 4.32 1.31 -30.18
C LEU A 116 3.07 0.48 -30.56
N GLY A 117 2.08 0.39 -29.67
CA GLY A 117 0.84 -0.38 -29.86
C GLY A 117 0.94 -1.85 -29.47
N ASN A 118 2.03 -2.28 -28.84
CA ASN A 118 2.15 -3.65 -28.33
C ASN A 118 1.34 -3.80 -27.03
N LYS A 119 0.47 -4.80 -26.99
CA LYS A 119 -0.38 -5.09 -25.85
C LYS A 119 0.21 -6.23 -25.01
N TYR A 120 0.30 -6.02 -23.70
CA TYR A 120 0.83 -7.00 -22.75
C TYR A 120 -0.23 -7.36 -21.70
N MET A 121 -0.46 -8.66 -21.56
CA MET A 121 -1.34 -9.23 -20.53
C MET A 121 -0.55 -9.55 -19.27
N PRO A 122 -1.19 -9.50 -18.09
CA PRO A 122 -0.53 -9.87 -16.85
C PRO A 122 -0.17 -11.36 -16.86
N LEU A 123 1.02 -11.67 -16.35
CA LEU A 123 1.42 -13.00 -15.96
C LEU A 123 0.49 -13.49 -14.82
N PRO A 124 0.34 -14.81 -14.61
CA PRO A 124 -0.61 -15.38 -13.64
C PRO A 124 -0.33 -15.06 -12.16
N TYR A 125 0.62 -14.17 -11.87
CA TYR A 125 1.06 -13.77 -10.53
C TYR A 125 0.52 -12.40 -10.11
N GLN A 126 -0.76 -12.13 -10.37
CA GLN A 126 -1.41 -10.90 -9.93
C GLN A 126 -2.12 -11.07 -8.59
N SER A 127 -2.14 -10.03 -7.76
CA SER A 127 -2.81 -10.04 -6.47
C SER A 127 -3.43 -8.69 -6.15
N ILE A 128 -4.55 -8.71 -5.42
CA ILE A 128 -5.15 -7.53 -4.79
C ILE A 128 -5.24 -7.78 -3.31
N ILE A 129 -4.61 -6.91 -2.54
CA ILE A 129 -4.57 -6.98 -1.09
C ILE A 129 -5.19 -5.70 -0.50
N ASP A 130 -5.81 -5.82 0.66
CA ASP A 130 -6.24 -4.63 1.39
C ASP A 130 -5.03 -3.93 1.99
N PHE A 131 -5.08 -2.61 2.06
CA PHE A 131 -3.96 -1.78 2.50
C PHE A 131 -4.35 -0.88 3.68
N PRO A 132 -3.43 -0.66 4.64
CA PRO A 132 -2.18 -1.38 4.85
C PRO A 132 -2.42 -2.82 5.32
N LYS A 133 -1.43 -3.69 5.12
CA LYS A 133 -1.56 -5.14 5.39
C LYS A 133 -1.83 -5.44 6.87
N ASP A 134 -1.21 -4.68 7.77
CA ASP A 134 -1.28 -4.94 9.22
C ASP A 134 -2.59 -4.45 9.85
N TYR A 135 -3.17 -3.37 9.30
CA TYR A 135 -4.45 -2.84 9.74
C TYR A 135 -5.27 -2.36 8.53
N PRO A 136 -5.96 -3.28 7.83
CA PRO A 136 -6.68 -2.97 6.60
C PRO A 136 -7.73 -1.88 6.83
N LEU A 137 -7.61 -0.77 6.10
CA LEU A 137 -8.53 0.35 6.20
C LEU A 137 -9.89 0.05 5.52
N GLY A 138 -9.93 -0.97 4.67
CA GLY A 138 -11.12 -1.39 3.92
C GLY A 138 -11.43 -0.52 2.70
N TRP A 139 -11.08 0.76 2.71
CA TRP A 139 -11.30 1.70 1.60
C TRP A 139 -10.10 1.90 0.68
N LYS A 140 -8.99 1.19 0.96
CA LYS A 140 -7.76 1.22 0.17
C LYS A 140 -7.27 -0.19 -0.10
N GLN A 141 -6.93 -0.45 -1.36
CA GLN A 141 -6.41 -1.73 -1.84
C GLN A 141 -5.16 -1.49 -2.68
N LEU A 142 -4.31 -2.51 -2.76
CA LEU A 142 -3.08 -2.51 -3.54
C LEU A 142 -3.12 -3.68 -4.50
N PHE A 143 -3.07 -3.36 -5.78
CA PHE A 143 -2.88 -4.32 -6.85
C PHE A 143 -1.39 -4.46 -7.13
N TYR A 144 -0.94 -5.70 -7.29
CA TYR A 144 0.37 -6.04 -7.83
C TYR A 144 0.23 -6.97 -9.01
N GLY A 145 0.87 -6.65 -10.12
CA GLY A 145 0.89 -7.47 -11.33
C GLY A 145 2.28 -7.50 -11.97
N LYS A 146 2.61 -8.62 -12.61
CA LYS A 146 3.82 -8.76 -13.42
C LYS A 146 3.43 -8.95 -14.89
N PHE A 147 4.19 -8.38 -15.79
CA PHE A 147 3.99 -8.44 -17.23
C PHE A 147 5.26 -8.93 -17.89
N SER A 148 5.13 -9.48 -19.10
CA SER A 148 6.27 -9.75 -19.96
C SER A 148 7.12 -8.50 -20.16
N PRO A 149 8.42 -8.64 -20.45
CA PRO A 149 9.29 -7.51 -20.76
C PRO A 149 8.69 -6.63 -21.85
N LEU A 150 8.84 -5.32 -21.68
CA LEU A 150 8.43 -4.36 -22.70
C LEU A 150 9.40 -4.39 -23.89
N ASN A 151 8.93 -3.91 -25.03
CA ASN A 151 9.79 -3.68 -26.19
C ASN A 151 10.92 -2.71 -25.81
N GLU A 152 12.16 -3.00 -26.21
CA GLU A 152 13.31 -2.15 -25.88
C GLU A 152 13.21 -0.72 -26.41
N LYS A 153 12.37 -0.48 -27.41
CA LYS A 153 12.10 0.84 -27.98
C LYS A 153 10.91 1.56 -27.35
N ALA A 154 10.20 0.91 -26.43
CA ALA A 154 9.08 1.53 -25.71
C ALA A 154 9.61 2.66 -24.80
N LYS A 155 8.88 3.77 -24.78
CA LYS A 155 9.21 4.97 -23.97
C LYS A 155 8.16 5.25 -22.92
N SER A 156 6.93 4.85 -23.19
CA SER A 156 5.82 4.99 -22.26
C SER A 156 4.83 3.85 -22.42
N ILE A 157 4.04 3.63 -21.37
CA ILE A 157 2.89 2.73 -21.38
C ILE A 157 1.60 3.47 -21.04
N THR A 158 0.49 2.90 -21.52
CA THR A 158 -0.85 3.15 -21.02
C THR A 158 -1.32 1.94 -20.25
N ILE A 159 -1.82 2.15 -19.03
CA ILE A 159 -2.35 1.10 -18.16
C ILE A 159 -3.86 1.14 -18.23
N TYR A 160 -4.48 0.00 -18.53
CA TYR A 160 -5.91 -0.17 -18.55
C TYR A 160 -6.32 -1.08 -17.40
N PHE A 161 -7.16 -0.57 -16.50
CA PHE A 161 -7.56 -1.28 -15.30
C PHE A 161 -9.08 -1.32 -15.18
N ASN A 162 -9.66 -2.51 -15.24
CA ASN A 162 -11.10 -2.71 -15.18
C ASN A 162 -11.55 -3.02 -13.75
N TYR A 163 -12.33 -2.12 -13.18
CA TYR A 163 -12.84 -2.18 -11.80
C TYR A 163 -14.26 -1.63 -11.73
N ASN A 164 -15.20 -2.35 -11.09
CA ASN A 164 -16.59 -1.90 -10.92
C ASN A 164 -17.28 -1.48 -12.23
N ASP A 165 -17.14 -2.29 -13.29
CA ASP A 165 -17.69 -2.01 -14.64
C ASP A 165 -17.13 -0.77 -15.34
N HIS A 166 -16.12 -0.13 -14.75
CA HIS A 166 -15.43 1.00 -15.34
C HIS A 166 -14.00 0.62 -15.73
N MET A 167 -13.57 1.14 -16.88
CA MET A 167 -12.20 1.01 -17.35
C MET A 167 -11.45 2.30 -17.04
N PHE A 168 -10.58 2.24 -16.05
CA PHE A 168 -9.65 3.30 -15.71
C PHE A 168 -8.46 3.26 -16.67
N ILE A 169 -8.05 4.43 -17.17
CA ILE A 169 -6.99 4.55 -18.18
C ILE A 169 -5.93 5.55 -17.69
N ILE A 170 -4.78 5.02 -17.30
CA ILE A 170 -3.63 5.82 -16.88
C ILE A 170 -2.66 5.91 -18.06
N LYS A 171 -2.59 7.06 -18.70
CA LYS A 171 -1.81 7.29 -19.94
C LYS A 171 -0.41 7.82 -19.66
N ASP A 172 0.45 7.66 -20.65
CA ASP A 172 1.78 8.31 -20.73
C ASP A 172 2.67 8.06 -19.51
N VAL A 173 2.62 6.84 -18.96
CA VAL A 173 3.50 6.40 -17.87
C VAL A 173 4.89 6.17 -18.46
N GLU A 174 5.85 7.02 -18.09
CA GLU A 174 7.25 6.95 -18.55
C GLU A 174 7.96 5.72 -17.97
N ILE A 175 8.69 4.99 -18.83
CA ILE A 175 9.43 3.74 -18.50
C ILE A 175 10.91 4.02 -18.25
#